data_AF-A0A497Q1P1-F1
#
_entry.id   AF-A0A497Q1P1-F1
#
_cell.length_a   1.000
_cell.length_b   1.000
_cell.length_c   1.000
_cell.angle_alpha   90.00
_cell.angle_beta   90.00
_cell.angle_gamma   90.00
#
_symmetry.space_group_name_H-M   'P 1'
#
loop_
_entity.id
_entity.type
_entity.pdbx_description
1 polymer ?
#
loop_
_entity_poly.entity_id
_entity_poly.type
_entity_poly.pdbx_seq_one_letter_code
_entity_poly.pdbx_strand_id
1 'polypeptide(L)'
;MDPLVLLGIALGGLVAAVFNYLLNLAPGSTPEDFEVGEPPVRVSCDCALNPLIVSVIAVAVIAVSSPYFGSLTELYVVCIVLFVVVTCAGMVGRWRRHDEWRRMFALLDLVVRREEPEDGFEYYDEDDDEE
;
A
#
# COMPACT_ATOMS: atom_id res chain seq x y z
N MET A 1 -3.57 -34.87 0.63
CA MET A 1 -2.97 -34.33 -0.61
C MET A 1 -1.65 -35.03 -0.94
N ASP A 2 -1.33 -35.18 -2.23
CA ASP A 2 -0.02 -35.64 -2.70
C ASP A 2 1.07 -34.63 -2.28
N PRO A 3 2.20 -35.05 -1.68
CA PRO A 3 3.28 -34.14 -1.30
C PRO A 3 3.79 -33.25 -2.44
N LEU A 4 3.74 -33.71 -3.69
CA LEU A 4 4.12 -32.91 -4.87
C LEU A 4 3.15 -31.76 -5.11
N VAL A 5 1.85 -31.99 -4.91
CA VAL A 5 0.81 -30.95 -5.03
C VAL A 5 0.99 -29.92 -3.91
N LEU A 6 1.24 -30.38 -2.68
CA LEU A 6 1.50 -29.48 -1.55
C LEU A 6 2.73 -28.62 -1.77
N LEU A 7 3.82 -29.21 -2.29
CA LEU A 7 5.03 -28.49 -2.65
C LEU A 7 4.76 -27.44 -3.74
N GLY A 8 4.00 -27.80 -4.76
CA GLY A 8 3.59 -26.89 -5.83
C GLY A 8 2.77 -25.69 -5.32
N ILE A 9 1.81 -25.95 -4.44
CA ILE A 9 1.00 -24.90 -3.80
C ILE A 9 1.88 -24.01 -2.92
N ALA A 10 2.80 -24.58 -2.13
CA ALA A 10 3.70 -23.82 -1.27
C ALA A 10 4.63 -22.91 -2.10
N LEU A 11 5.24 -23.44 -3.17
CA LEU A 11 6.11 -22.67 -4.05
C LEU A 11 5.34 -21.56 -4.79
N GLY A 12 4.18 -21.90 -5.36
CA GLY A 12 3.31 -20.94 -6.03
C GLY A 12 2.81 -19.85 -5.09
N GLY A 13 2.44 -20.22 -3.86
CA GLY A 13 2.03 -19.29 -2.82
C GLY A 13 3.16 -18.37 -2.37
N LEU A 14 4.39 -18.89 -2.24
CA LEU A 14 5.56 -18.07 -1.94
C LEU A 14 5.81 -17.05 -3.05
N VAL A 15 5.77 -17.47 -4.31
CA VAL A 15 5.93 -16.57 -5.47
C VAL A 15 4.84 -15.51 -5.48
N ALA A 16 3.58 -15.90 -5.28
CA ALA A 16 2.46 -14.96 -5.22
C ALA A 16 2.59 -13.96 -4.06
N ALA A 17 3.03 -14.41 -2.88
CA ALA A 17 3.26 -13.55 -1.72
C ALA A 17 4.39 -12.55 -1.96
N VAL A 18 5.53 -13.01 -2.50
CA VAL A 18 6.66 -12.13 -2.86
C VAL A 18 6.26 -11.13 -3.93
N PHE A 19 5.54 -11.59 -4.97
CA PHE A 19 5.02 -10.70 -6.00
C PHE A 19 4.07 -9.65 -5.42
N ASN A 20 3.12 -10.04 -4.57
CA ASN A 20 2.18 -9.11 -3.94
C ASN A 20 2.91 -8.10 -3.03
N TYR A 21 3.93 -8.55 -2.30
CA TYR A 21 4.79 -7.67 -1.51
C TYR A 21 5.51 -6.63 -2.38
N LEU A 22 6.20 -7.08 -3.43
CA LEU A 22 6.98 -6.19 -4.31
C LEU A 22 6.08 -5.21 -5.07
N LEU A 23 4.92 -5.67 -5.53
CA LEU A 23 3.96 -4.84 -6.24
C LEU A 23 3.44 -3.71 -5.33
N ASN A 24 3.16 -4.02 -4.06
CA ASN A 24 2.72 -3.00 -3.09
C ASN A 24 3.87 -2.15 -2.50
N LEU A 25 5.12 -2.53 -2.74
CA LEU A 25 6.31 -1.74 -2.41
C LEU A 25 6.70 -0.78 -3.54
N ALA A 26 6.28 -1.04 -4.79
CA ALA A 26 6.77 -0.34 -5.96
C ALA A 26 6.53 1.19 -5.92
N PRO A 27 7.49 2.00 -6.41
CA PRO A 27 7.37 3.46 -6.47
C PRO A 27 6.46 3.86 -7.63
N GLY A 28 5.16 3.93 -7.37
CA GLY A 28 4.16 4.37 -8.36
C GLY A 28 2.95 5.10 -7.77
N SER A 29 2.64 4.89 -6.49
CA SER A 29 1.55 5.60 -5.82
C SER A 29 2.05 6.90 -5.21
N THR A 30 1.62 8.05 -5.72
CA THR A 30 1.84 9.35 -5.08
C THR A 30 0.97 9.44 -3.82
N PRO A 31 1.34 10.25 -2.82
CA PRO A 31 0.51 10.57 -1.65
C PRO A 31 -0.91 11.03 -2.00
N GLU A 32 -1.06 11.72 -3.13
CA GLU A 32 -2.33 12.21 -3.65
C GLU A 32 -3.23 11.06 -4.14
N ASP A 33 -2.66 9.93 -4.59
CA ASP A 33 -3.42 8.72 -4.92
C ASP A 33 -4.08 8.09 -3.68
N PHE A 34 -3.63 8.45 -2.47
CA PHE A 34 -4.23 7.98 -1.24
C PHE A 34 -5.36 8.89 -0.76
N GLU A 35 -5.48 10.13 -1.25
CA GLU A 35 -6.48 11.10 -0.79
C GLU A 35 -7.59 11.28 -1.83
N VAL A 36 -8.81 10.88 -1.49
CA VAL A 36 -9.98 11.10 -2.33
C VAL A 36 -10.84 12.23 -1.74
N GLY A 37 -10.99 13.31 -2.50
CA GLY A 37 -11.91 14.42 -2.20
C GLY A 37 -11.22 15.77 -1.96
N GLU A 38 -11.93 16.86 -2.28
CA GLU A 38 -11.49 18.22 -2.00
C GLU A 38 -11.48 18.51 -0.48
N PRO A 39 -10.63 19.45 0.00
CA PRO A 39 -10.65 19.87 1.39
C PRO A 39 -12.07 20.27 1.82
N PRO A 40 -12.56 19.86 3.01
CA PRO A 40 -11.82 19.35 4.17
C PRO A 40 -11.86 17.82 4.38
N VAL A 41 -12.49 17.04 3.49
CA VAL A 41 -12.89 15.65 3.82
C VAL A 41 -11.81 14.61 3.50
N ARG A 42 -10.90 14.89 2.55
CA ARG A 42 -9.74 14.07 2.12
C ARG A 42 -9.73 12.66 2.72
N VAL A 43 -10.48 11.73 2.11
CA VAL A 43 -10.63 10.37 2.63
C VAL A 43 -9.46 9.54 2.14
N SER A 44 -8.75 8.89 3.07
CA SER A 44 -7.62 8.02 2.75
C SER A 44 -8.09 6.68 2.17
N CYS A 45 -8.33 6.59 0.86
CA CYS A 45 -9.17 5.52 0.30
C CYS A 45 -8.40 4.29 -0.24
N ASP A 46 -7.09 4.34 -0.45
CA ASP A 46 -6.39 3.29 -1.23
C ASP A 46 -5.41 2.41 -0.43
N CYS A 47 -5.80 1.96 0.76
CA CYS A 47 -4.87 1.27 1.67
C CYS A 47 -4.77 -0.25 1.45
N ALA A 48 -5.79 -0.93 0.91
CA ALA A 48 -5.87 -2.40 0.95
C ALA A 48 -6.43 -3.09 -0.31
N LEU A 49 -6.93 -2.35 -1.30
CA LEU A 49 -7.60 -2.97 -2.46
C LEU A 49 -6.64 -3.87 -3.25
N ASN A 50 -5.46 -3.35 -3.55
CA ASN A 50 -4.48 -4.03 -4.37
C ASN A 50 -3.88 -5.31 -3.71
N PRO A 51 -3.50 -5.30 -2.41
CA PRO A 51 -3.18 -6.52 -1.68
C PRO A 51 -4.28 -7.60 -1.73
N LEU A 52 -5.56 -7.17 -1.67
CA LEU A 52 -6.71 -8.06 -1.70
C LEU A 52 -6.94 -8.67 -3.10
N ILE A 53 -6.86 -7.88 -4.18
CA ILE A 53 -7.06 -8.36 -5.55
C ILE A 53 -6.13 -9.54 -5.87
N VAL A 54 -4.82 -9.38 -5.59
CA VAL A 54 -3.83 -10.43 -5.88
C VAL A 54 -4.10 -11.69 -5.06
N SER A 55 -4.49 -11.54 -3.79
CA SER A 55 -4.83 -12.68 -2.92
C SER A 55 -6.08 -13.43 -3.40
N VAL A 56 -7.11 -12.72 -3.87
CA VAL A 56 -8.33 -13.32 -4.42
C VAL A 56 -8.02 -14.09 -5.71
N ILE A 57 -7.19 -13.53 -6.59
CA ILE A 57 -6.76 -14.22 -7.82
C ILE A 57 -6.01 -15.51 -7.47
N ALA A 58 -5.06 -15.45 -6.52
CA ALA A 58 -4.31 -16.62 -6.09
C ALA A 58 -5.23 -17.73 -5.57
N VAL A 59 -6.22 -17.39 -4.73
CA VAL A 59 -7.22 -18.35 -4.23
C VAL A 59 -8.11 -18.89 -5.34
N ALA A 60 -8.56 -18.05 -6.27
CA ALA A 60 -9.41 -18.47 -7.38
C ALA A 60 -8.70 -19.51 -8.27
N VAL A 61 -7.40 -19.32 -8.53
CA VAL A 61 -6.58 -20.29 -9.26
C VAL A 61 -6.51 -21.63 -8.53
N ILE A 62 -6.34 -21.63 -7.22
CA ILE A 62 -6.35 -22.87 -6.40
C ILE A 62 -7.74 -23.50 -6.34
N ALA A 63 -8.82 -22.70 -6.34
CA ALA A 63 -10.18 -23.23 -6.37
C ALA A 63 -10.48 -24.00 -7.67
N VAL A 64 -9.93 -23.56 -8.80
CA VAL A 64 -10.03 -24.28 -10.09
C VAL A 64 -9.30 -25.62 -10.04
N SER A 65 -8.25 -25.77 -9.23
CA SER A 65 -7.56 -27.03 -9.02
C SER A 65 -8.19 -27.94 -7.95
N SER A 66 -9.46 -27.70 -7.59
CA SER A 66 -10.22 -28.52 -6.64
C SER A 66 -10.19 -30.05 -6.88
N PRO A 67 -10.08 -30.60 -8.12
CA PRO A 67 -10.00 -32.06 -8.31
C PRO A 67 -8.75 -32.72 -7.70
N TYR A 68 -7.69 -31.94 -7.41
CA TYR A 68 -6.44 -32.46 -6.82
C TYR A 68 -6.49 -32.57 -5.29
N PHE A 69 -7.60 -32.14 -4.67
CA PHE A 69 -7.78 -32.18 -3.22
C PHE A 69 -8.57 -33.43 -2.80
N GLY A 70 -8.18 -34.03 -1.68
CA GLY A 70 -8.88 -35.22 -1.16
C GLY A 70 -10.21 -34.89 -0.49
N SER A 71 -10.41 -33.63 -0.08
CA SER A 71 -11.66 -33.16 0.53
C SER A 71 -11.88 -31.65 0.31
N LEU A 72 -13.14 -31.22 0.39
CA LEU A 72 -13.50 -29.79 0.35
C LEU A 72 -12.93 -29.03 1.54
N THR A 73 -12.84 -29.65 2.72
CA THR A 73 -12.26 -29.04 3.91
C THR A 73 -10.77 -28.75 3.72
N GLU A 74 -10.02 -29.67 3.12
CA GLU A 74 -8.60 -29.49 2.79
C GLU A 74 -8.41 -28.31 1.82
N LEU A 75 -9.26 -28.22 0.79
CA LEU A 75 -9.26 -27.08 -0.15
C LEU A 75 -9.53 -25.75 0.57
N TYR A 76 -10.57 -25.68 1.40
CA TYR A 76 -10.89 -24.44 2.11
C TYR A 76 -9.79 -23.99 3.06
N VAL A 77 -9.18 -24.91 3.82
CA VAL A 77 -8.07 -24.59 4.71
C VAL A 77 -6.90 -24.03 3.91
N VAL A 78 -6.51 -24.68 2.81
CA VAL A 78 -5.41 -24.21 1.96
C VAL A 78 -5.71 -22.84 1.37
N CYS A 79 -6.92 -22.62 0.85
CA CYS A 79 -7.35 -21.33 0.31
C CYS A 79 -7.31 -20.22 1.36
N ILE A 80 -7.80 -20.46 2.57
CA ILE A 80 -7.78 -19.47 3.67
C ILE A 80 -6.34 -19.13 4.07
N VAL A 81 -5.49 -20.15 4.26
CA VAL A 81 -4.08 -19.94 4.62
C VAL A 81 -3.37 -19.15 3.53
N LEU A 82 -3.56 -19.53 2.27
CA LEU A 82 -2.96 -18.85 1.13
C LEU A 82 -3.43 -17.40 1.03
N PHE A 83 -4.74 -17.17 1.18
CA PHE A 83 -5.32 -15.83 1.20
C PHE A 83 -4.66 -14.95 2.26
N VAL A 84 -4.58 -15.44 3.49
CA VAL A 84 -4.00 -14.69 4.61
C VAL A 84 -2.52 -14.40 4.36
N VAL A 85 -1.73 -15.40 3.96
CA VAL A 85 -0.29 -15.24 3.72
C VAL A 85 -0.02 -14.22 2.60
N VAL A 86 -0.69 -14.37 1.46
CA VAL A 86 -0.50 -13.47 0.31
C VAL A 86 -0.99 -12.06 0.62
N THR A 87 -2.13 -11.92 1.32
CA THR A 87 -2.66 -10.61 1.74
C THR A 87 -1.71 -9.93 2.72
N CYS A 88 -1.25 -10.63 3.76
CA CYS A 88 -0.32 -10.09 4.74
C CYS A 88 0.97 -9.62 4.07
N ALA A 89 1.53 -10.39 3.12
CA ALA A 89 2.70 -9.98 2.37
C ALA A 89 2.47 -8.67 1.60
N GLY A 90 1.34 -8.53 0.90
CA GLY A 90 0.96 -7.29 0.22
C GLY A 90 0.79 -6.11 1.19
N MET A 91 0.11 -6.32 2.32
CA MET A 91 -0.10 -5.30 3.35
C MET A 91 1.22 -4.81 3.96
N VAL A 92 2.17 -5.72 4.23
CA VAL A 92 3.50 -5.36 4.74
C VAL A 92 4.27 -4.49 3.72
N GLY A 93 4.20 -4.83 2.44
CA GLY A 93 4.79 -4.01 1.37
C GLY A 93 4.21 -2.60 1.36
N ARG A 94 2.88 -2.52 1.44
CA ARG A 94 2.14 -1.24 1.45
C ARG A 94 2.46 -0.39 2.68
N TRP A 95 2.50 -0.98 3.87
CA TRP A 95 2.85 -0.27 5.11
C TRP A 95 4.26 0.29 5.08
N ARG A 96 5.22 -0.50 4.57
CA ARG A 96 6.60 -0.03 4.43
C ARG A 96 6.69 1.16 3.48
N ARG A 97 5.97 1.10 2.35
CA ARG A 97 5.92 2.22 1.40
C ARG A 97 5.29 3.47 1.99
N HIS A 98 4.22 3.32 2.78
CA HIS A 98 3.58 4.43 3.48
C HIS A 98 4.52 5.06 4.51
N ASP A 99 5.32 4.25 5.22
CA ASP A 99 6.31 4.77 6.16
C ASP A 99 7.44 5.55 5.46
N GLU A 100 7.91 5.05 4.31
CA GLU A 100 8.88 5.76 3.46
C GLU A 100 8.34 7.10 2.97
N TRP A 101 7.07 7.14 2.55
CA TRP A 101 6.40 8.39 2.17
C TRP A 101 6.39 9.41 3.31
N ARG A 102 5.95 9.01 4.51
CA ARG A 102 5.90 9.91 5.68
C ARG A 102 7.26 10.52 6.00
N ARG A 103 8.33 9.73 5.86
CA ARG A 103 9.71 10.22 6.06
C ARG A 103 10.13 11.20 4.97
N MET A 104 9.82 10.93 3.70
CA MET A 104 10.13 11.84 2.59
C MET A 104 9.37 13.16 2.70
N PHE A 105 8.10 13.13 3.09
CA PHE A 105 7.33 14.35 3.35
C PHE A 105 7.92 15.20 4.47
N ALA A 106 8.32 14.58 5.58
CA ALA A 106 8.97 15.31 6.67
C ALA A 106 10.27 15.98 6.22
N LEU A 107 11.04 15.36 5.32
CA LEU A 107 12.25 15.97 4.74
C LEU A 107 11.93 17.11 3.78
N LEU A 108 10.92 16.95 2.93
CA LEU A 108 10.45 18.00 2.01
C LEU A 108 9.92 19.22 2.77
N ASP A 109 9.12 19.01 3.80
CA ASP A 109 8.59 20.08 4.66
C ASP A 109 9.72 20.90 5.30
N LEU A 110 10.81 20.25 5.73
CA LEU A 110 12.00 20.92 6.26
C LEU A 110 12.75 21.75 5.22
N VAL A 111 12.75 21.33 3.94
CA VAL A 111 13.40 22.08 2.85
C VAL A 111 12.53 23.27 2.45
N VAL A 112 11.22 23.07 2.27
CA VAL A 112 10.28 24.12 1.86
C VAL A 112 10.14 25.21 2.93
N ARG A 113 10.07 24.85 4.22
CA ARG A 113 10.06 25.85 5.31
C ARG A 113 11.32 26.70 5.41
N ARG A 114 12.43 26.23 4.84
CA ARG A 114 13.69 26.99 4.83
C ARG A 114 13.74 28.01 3.68
N GLU A 115 12.86 27.88 2.69
CA GLU A 115 12.75 28.77 1.54
C GLU A 115 11.62 29.80 1.67
N GLU A 116 10.79 29.75 2.71
CA GLU A 116 9.96 30.91 3.07
C GLU A 116 10.89 31.96 3.70
N PRO A 117 11.21 33.08 3.03
CA PRO A 117 11.80 34.21 3.73
C PRO A 117 10.81 34.61 4.82
N GLU A 118 11.33 34.90 6.02
CA GLU A 118 10.63 35.73 7.00
C GLU A 118 10.44 37.11 6.36
N ASP A 119 9.48 37.24 5.44
CA ASP A 119 8.97 38.52 4.97
C ASP A 119 8.08 39.08 6.08
N GLY A 120 8.74 39.42 7.19
CA GLY A 120 8.31 40.50 8.07
C GLY A 120 8.44 41.81 7.31
N PHE A 121 7.49 42.07 6.41
CA PHE A 121 7.25 43.43 5.95
C PHE A 121 6.64 44.20 7.12
N GLU A 122 7.53 44.76 7.96
CA GLU A 122 7.21 45.84 8.87
C GLU A 122 6.84 47.04 7.99
N TYR A 123 5.54 47.27 7.84
CA TYR A 123 4.98 48.43 7.13
C TYR A 123 5.31 49.67 7.96
N TYR A 124 6.44 50.32 7.66
CA TYR A 124 6.67 51.70 8.10
C TYR A 124 5.72 52.58 7.28
N ASP A 125 4.58 52.93 7.85
CA ASP A 125 3.85 54.13 7.46
C ASP A 125 4.77 55.31 7.84
N GLU A 126 5.56 55.78 6.87
CA GLU A 126 6.11 57.14 6.91
C GLU A 126 4.92 58.09 6.72
N ASP A 127 4.39 58.58 7.84
CA ASP A 127 3.59 59.80 7.91
C ASP A 127 4.44 60.95 7.34
N ASP A 128 4.36 61.17 6.03
CA ASP A 128 4.84 62.38 5.38
C ASP A 128 3.84 63.51 5.64
N ASP A 129 4.21 64.32 6.62
CA ASP A 129 3.73 65.68 6.83
C ASP A 129 3.97 66.54 5.56
N GLU A 130 2.91 67.02 4.90
CA GLU A 130 3.00 68.19 4.03
C GLU A 130 1.91 69.23 4.39
N GLU A 131 2.39 70.41 4.79
CA GLU A 131 1.68 71.66 5.13
C GLU A 131 0.86 72.27 3.98
#